data_AF-A0A3C0B6J0-F1
#
_entry.id   AF-A0A3C0B6J0-F1
#
_cell.length_a   1.000
_cell.length_b   1.000
_cell.length_c   1.000
_cell.angle_alpha   90.00
_cell.angle_beta   90.00
_cell.angle_gamma   90.00
#
_symmetry.space_group_name_H-M   'P 1'
#
loop_
_entity.id
_entity.type
_entity.pdbx_description
1 polymer ?
#
loop_
_entity_poly.entity_id
_entity_poly.type
_entity_poly.pdbx_seq_one_letter_code
_entity_poly.pdbx_strand_id
1 'polypeptide(L)'
;GGSHDKIDCGVKIKGNNNVVENCLIEECLFGIDIFQSEHNTIIHNEITSLSRRSMALKGDAIRLWYSKNNLIKGNYWHHVRDMVVWYSSENTFEANKGVGNRYSIHFMYAHNNRIKDNYFYENSVGVFLMYSEETVMTGNTIMHSNGVSGMCLGMKETSSNQILHNRFIYSAEGIHVDVSPFVPFKINTVMYNEIAFCGTGIFFHTNQEGNLCKHNYFHNNLVQVEAEGKTANLNRWQGNYFDDYQGFDKDGDNIGDNPYTLYSYVEHLWSFDKDVKFFYGSPLLLVLDFLERLAPFSQPKLVLRDKSPIFKWDDEWDRKIKERL
;
A
#
# COMPACT_ATOMS: atom_id res chain seq x y z
N GLY A 1 -10.74 -17.36 -25.10
CA GLY A 1 -9.72 -18.43 -25.04
C GLY A 1 -9.49 -18.83 -23.60
N GLY A 2 -8.65 -19.82 -23.35
CA GLY A 2 -8.44 -20.38 -21.99
C GLY A 2 -7.01 -20.79 -21.69
N SER A 3 -6.08 -20.58 -22.63
CA SER A 3 -4.67 -20.94 -22.48
C SER A 3 -3.88 -19.78 -21.90
N HIS A 4 -3.25 -20.01 -20.74
CA HIS A 4 -2.33 -19.05 -20.13
C HIS A 4 -1.06 -18.89 -20.97
N ASP A 5 -0.53 -19.99 -21.50
CA ASP A 5 0.73 -20.01 -22.26
C ASP A 5 0.64 -19.22 -23.57
N LYS A 6 -0.53 -19.21 -24.21
CA LYS A 6 -0.76 -18.46 -25.45
C LYS A 6 -1.07 -16.99 -25.22
N ILE A 7 -1.35 -16.60 -23.98
CA ILE A 7 -1.86 -15.27 -23.61
C ILE A 7 -3.08 -14.95 -24.47
N ASP A 8 -4.14 -15.75 -24.31
CA ASP A 8 -5.42 -15.54 -25.00
C ASP A 8 -6.06 -14.22 -24.52
N CYS A 9 -5.68 -13.13 -25.18
CA CYS A 9 -6.09 -11.76 -24.86
C CYS A 9 -7.22 -11.26 -25.77
N GLY A 10 -8.00 -10.30 -25.29
CA GLY A 10 -8.98 -9.57 -26.09
C GLY A 10 -8.31 -8.63 -27.10
N VAL A 11 -7.31 -7.88 -26.63
CA VAL A 11 -6.51 -6.97 -27.46
C VAL A 11 -5.02 -7.24 -27.26
N LYS A 12 -4.29 -7.38 -28.37
CA LYS A 12 -2.83 -7.53 -28.37
C LYS A 12 -2.15 -6.35 -29.06
N ILE A 13 -1.26 -5.67 -28.35
CA ILE A 13 -0.48 -4.55 -28.84
C ILE A 13 0.99 -4.98 -28.93
N LYS A 14 1.55 -4.85 -30.13
CA LYS A 14 2.98 -5.09 -30.45
C LYS A 14 3.65 -3.90 -31.13
N GLY A 15 2.95 -2.78 -31.24
CA GLY A 15 3.43 -1.56 -31.89
C GLY A 15 3.39 -0.39 -30.93
N ASN A 16 3.86 0.76 -31.41
CA ASN A 16 3.92 1.99 -30.62
C ASN A 16 2.81 2.96 -31.01
N ASN A 17 2.49 3.91 -30.12
CA ASN A 17 1.52 4.98 -30.38
C ASN A 17 0.10 4.50 -30.69
N ASN A 18 -0.30 3.33 -30.18
CA ASN A 18 -1.66 2.83 -30.33
C ASN A 18 -2.58 3.44 -29.29
N VAL A 19 -3.86 3.52 -29.63
CA VAL A 19 -4.93 3.93 -28.71
C VAL A 19 -5.93 2.79 -28.60
N VAL A 20 -6.24 2.39 -27.36
CA VAL A 20 -7.38 1.53 -27.04
C VAL A 20 -8.26 2.33 -26.09
N GLU A 21 -9.41 2.76 -26.59
CA GLU A 21 -10.31 3.63 -25.85
C GLU A 21 -11.75 3.12 -25.86
N ASN A 22 -12.47 3.38 -24.77
CA ASN A 22 -13.92 3.17 -24.66
C ASN A 22 -14.38 1.75 -25.04
N CYS A 23 -13.53 0.74 -24.79
CA CYS A 23 -13.84 -0.65 -25.08
C CYS A 23 -14.43 -1.35 -23.85
N LEU A 24 -15.40 -2.22 -24.09
CA LEU A 24 -15.90 -3.20 -23.13
C LEU A 24 -15.27 -4.56 -23.46
N ILE A 25 -14.41 -5.07 -22.57
CA ILE A 25 -13.66 -6.32 -22.74
C ILE A 25 -14.07 -7.29 -21.65
N GLU A 26 -14.97 -8.21 -21.99
CA GLU A 26 -15.57 -9.16 -21.05
C GLU A 26 -15.21 -10.60 -21.39
N GLU A 27 -15.31 -11.48 -20.38
CA GLU A 27 -15.12 -12.93 -20.54
C GLU A 27 -13.79 -13.30 -21.23
N CYS A 28 -12.74 -12.52 -20.98
CA CYS A 28 -11.40 -12.74 -21.50
C CYS A 28 -10.48 -13.33 -20.42
N LEU A 29 -9.51 -14.16 -20.84
CA LEU A 29 -8.49 -14.62 -19.92
C LEU A 29 -7.55 -13.46 -19.61
N PHE A 30 -7.02 -12.80 -20.63
CA PHE A 30 -6.29 -11.54 -20.52
C PHE A 30 -7.07 -10.44 -21.24
N GLY A 31 -7.19 -9.24 -20.68
CA GLY A 31 -7.90 -8.14 -21.35
C GLY A 31 -7.05 -7.55 -22.49
N ILE A 32 -6.06 -6.75 -22.11
CA ILE A 32 -5.14 -6.05 -23.02
C ILE A 32 -3.70 -6.49 -22.72
N ASP A 33 -3.01 -7.07 -23.71
CA ASP A 33 -1.58 -7.42 -23.64
C ASP A 33 -0.76 -6.38 -24.42
N ILE A 34 0.05 -5.59 -23.71
CA ILE A 34 1.02 -4.64 -24.25
C ILE A 34 2.40 -5.29 -24.18
N PHE A 35 2.92 -5.67 -25.34
CA PHE A 35 4.14 -6.47 -25.42
C PHE A 35 5.21 -5.73 -26.23
N GLN A 36 6.35 -5.43 -25.58
CA GLN A 36 7.50 -4.77 -26.21
C GLN A 36 7.10 -3.51 -26.99
N SER A 37 6.30 -2.66 -26.34
CA SER A 37 5.61 -1.55 -27.00
C SER A 37 5.66 -0.28 -26.15
N GLU A 38 5.60 0.87 -26.83
CA GLU A 38 5.85 2.18 -26.22
C GLU A 38 4.83 3.23 -26.64
N HIS A 39 4.63 4.24 -25.79
CA HIS A 39 3.77 5.39 -26.09
C HIS A 39 2.31 5.03 -26.42
N ASN A 40 1.81 3.91 -25.91
CA ASN A 40 0.42 3.52 -26.09
C ASN A 40 -0.48 4.17 -25.05
N THR A 41 -1.71 4.45 -25.45
CA THR A 41 -2.73 5.09 -24.62
C THR A 41 -3.91 4.14 -24.44
N ILE A 42 -4.12 3.68 -23.22
CA ILE A 42 -5.20 2.78 -22.83
C ILE A 42 -6.14 3.56 -21.92
N ILE A 43 -7.30 3.97 -22.43
CA ILE A 43 -8.17 4.93 -21.72
C ILE A 43 -9.64 4.53 -21.67
N HIS A 44 -10.28 4.72 -20.51
CA HIS A 44 -11.72 4.55 -20.34
C HIS A 44 -12.26 3.18 -20.80
N ASN A 45 -11.45 2.13 -20.68
CA ASN A 45 -11.89 0.77 -20.98
C ASN A 45 -12.47 0.11 -19.72
N GLU A 46 -13.49 -0.73 -19.91
CA GLU A 46 -14.00 -1.63 -18.87
C GLU A 46 -13.54 -3.06 -19.16
N ILE A 47 -12.92 -3.71 -18.18
CA ILE A 47 -12.29 -5.01 -18.34
C ILE A 47 -12.68 -5.96 -17.21
N THR A 48 -13.23 -7.13 -17.57
CA THR A 48 -13.47 -8.21 -16.61
C THR A 48 -12.97 -9.55 -17.14
N SER A 49 -12.71 -10.50 -16.24
CA SER A 49 -12.19 -11.83 -16.57
C SER A 49 -13.27 -12.90 -16.49
N LEU A 50 -12.94 -14.12 -16.92
CA LEU A 50 -13.83 -15.28 -16.96
C LEU A 50 -14.61 -15.47 -15.65
N SER A 51 -15.93 -15.28 -15.68
CA SER A 51 -16.81 -15.33 -14.50
C SER A 51 -16.82 -16.70 -13.81
N ARG A 52 -16.75 -17.77 -14.62
CA ARG A 52 -16.80 -19.17 -14.18
C ARG A 52 -15.52 -19.73 -13.55
N ARG A 53 -14.45 -18.94 -13.42
CA ARG A 53 -13.17 -19.39 -12.85
C ARG A 53 -12.96 -18.79 -11.47
N SER A 54 -12.34 -19.56 -10.58
CA SER A 54 -11.85 -19.03 -9.31
C SER A 54 -10.78 -17.96 -9.55
N MET A 55 -10.59 -17.06 -8.58
CA MET A 55 -9.69 -15.92 -8.68
C MET A 55 -8.29 -16.29 -9.17
N ALA A 56 -7.71 -17.37 -8.65
CA ALA A 56 -6.36 -17.83 -9.02
C ALA A 56 -6.23 -18.33 -10.47
N LEU A 57 -7.34 -18.72 -11.11
CA LEU A 57 -7.39 -19.28 -12.46
C LEU A 57 -7.87 -18.28 -13.53
N LYS A 58 -8.26 -17.07 -13.11
CA LYS A 58 -8.48 -15.92 -13.99
C LYS A 58 -7.12 -15.39 -14.49
N GLY A 59 -7.14 -14.58 -15.53
CA GLY A 59 -5.94 -13.89 -16.01
C GLY A 59 -6.01 -12.38 -15.76
N ASP A 60 -5.16 -11.65 -16.46
CA ASP A 60 -4.84 -10.27 -16.10
C ASP A 60 -5.65 -9.26 -16.94
N ALA A 61 -6.14 -8.19 -16.32
CA ALA A 61 -6.91 -7.15 -17.02
C ALA A 61 -6.06 -6.46 -18.08
N ILE A 62 -4.92 -5.91 -17.66
CA ILE A 62 -3.93 -5.29 -18.52
C ILE A 62 -2.57 -5.86 -18.13
N ARG A 63 -1.80 -6.27 -19.13
CA ARG A 63 -0.46 -6.82 -18.96
C ARG A 63 0.53 -5.97 -19.75
N LEU A 64 1.48 -5.35 -19.06
CA LEU A 64 2.63 -4.68 -19.67
C LEU A 64 3.84 -5.60 -19.54
N TRP A 65 4.53 -5.84 -20.65
CA TRP A 65 5.72 -6.67 -20.70
C TRP A 65 6.79 -5.99 -21.55
N TYR A 66 7.94 -5.65 -20.95
CA TYR A 66 9.02 -4.87 -21.58
C TYR A 66 8.53 -3.62 -22.32
N SER A 67 7.65 -2.85 -21.68
CA SER A 67 6.95 -1.74 -22.31
C SER A 67 7.21 -0.45 -21.54
N LYS A 68 7.34 0.68 -22.23
CA LYS A 68 7.67 1.97 -21.58
C LYS A 68 6.87 3.15 -22.10
N ASN A 69 6.78 4.20 -21.30
CA ASN A 69 6.11 5.45 -21.68
C ASN A 69 4.64 5.28 -22.09
N ASN A 70 3.94 4.29 -21.53
CA ASN A 70 2.51 4.08 -21.80
C ASN A 70 1.64 4.83 -20.78
N LEU A 71 0.47 5.26 -21.23
CA LEU A 71 -0.56 5.89 -20.39
C LEU A 71 -1.74 4.93 -20.21
N ILE A 72 -2.01 4.57 -18.96
CA ILE A 72 -3.16 3.76 -18.55
C ILE A 72 -4.02 4.66 -17.69
N LYS A 73 -5.10 5.20 -18.25
CA LYS A 73 -5.89 6.25 -17.59
C LYS A 73 -7.39 6.03 -17.62
N GLY A 74 -8.05 6.23 -16.48
CA GLY A 74 -9.51 6.20 -16.40
C GLY A 74 -10.14 4.84 -16.71
N ASN A 75 -9.37 3.76 -16.70
CA ASN A 75 -9.89 2.41 -16.97
C ASN A 75 -10.54 1.85 -15.70
N TYR A 76 -11.48 0.93 -15.91
CA TYR A 76 -12.14 0.19 -14.85
C TYR A 76 -11.91 -1.31 -15.05
N TRP A 77 -11.17 -1.95 -14.14
CA TRP A 77 -11.04 -3.41 -14.14
C TRP A 77 -11.60 -4.02 -12.86
N HIS A 78 -12.33 -5.11 -13.03
CA HIS A 78 -12.98 -5.76 -11.90
C HIS A 78 -13.09 -7.28 -12.05
N HIS A 79 -13.02 -7.94 -10.90
CA HIS A 79 -13.08 -9.41 -10.81
C HIS A 79 -12.10 -10.11 -11.75
N VAL A 80 -10.92 -9.53 -11.90
CA VAL A 80 -9.77 -10.13 -12.60
C VAL A 80 -8.78 -10.68 -11.60
N ARG A 81 -7.81 -11.48 -12.08
CA ARG A 81 -6.71 -11.89 -11.22
C ARG A 81 -5.87 -10.66 -10.89
N ASP A 82 -5.11 -10.16 -11.85
CA ASP A 82 -4.16 -9.07 -11.63
C ASP A 82 -4.28 -7.99 -12.73
N MET A 83 -3.71 -6.81 -12.49
CA MET A 83 -3.14 -5.97 -13.55
C MET A 83 -1.62 -6.04 -13.38
N VAL A 84 -0.87 -6.39 -14.42
CA VAL A 84 0.55 -6.75 -14.29
C VAL A 84 1.45 -5.81 -15.07
N VAL A 85 2.54 -5.40 -14.43
CA VAL A 85 3.60 -4.56 -15.01
C VAL A 85 4.94 -5.26 -14.82
N TRP A 86 5.46 -5.83 -15.89
CA TRP A 86 6.70 -6.62 -15.88
C TRP A 86 7.79 -5.98 -16.74
N TYR A 87 8.98 -5.78 -16.17
CA TYR A 87 10.14 -5.22 -16.90
C TYR A 87 9.81 -3.92 -17.65
N SER A 88 8.90 -3.12 -17.09
CA SER A 88 8.25 -2.00 -17.78
C SER A 88 8.43 -0.72 -16.97
N SER A 89 8.87 0.36 -17.60
CA SER A 89 9.29 1.58 -16.93
C SER A 89 8.65 2.84 -17.51
N GLU A 90 8.66 3.94 -16.76
CA GLU A 90 8.17 5.25 -17.23
C GLU A 90 6.69 5.23 -17.66
N ASN A 91 5.89 4.29 -17.15
CA ASN A 91 4.46 4.23 -17.42
C ASN A 91 3.68 5.03 -16.37
N THR A 92 2.55 5.58 -16.80
CA THR A 92 1.64 6.35 -15.94
C THR A 92 0.31 5.63 -15.81
N PHE A 93 -0.09 5.38 -14.56
CA PHE A 93 -1.37 4.79 -14.17
C PHE A 93 -2.15 5.88 -13.44
N GLU A 94 -3.12 6.50 -14.12
CA GLU A 94 -3.83 7.67 -13.62
C GLU A 94 -5.35 7.47 -13.54
N ALA A 95 -5.98 7.83 -12.43
CA ALA A 95 -7.44 7.89 -12.31
C ALA A 95 -8.17 6.58 -12.67
N ASN A 96 -7.52 5.43 -12.51
CA ASN A 96 -8.14 4.13 -12.78
C ASN A 96 -8.90 3.61 -11.56
N LYS A 97 -9.82 2.68 -11.82
CA LYS A 97 -10.61 1.99 -10.82
C LYS A 97 -10.36 0.48 -10.89
N GLY A 98 -9.98 -0.12 -9.76
CA GLY A 98 -9.76 -1.57 -9.63
C GLY A 98 -10.62 -2.15 -8.50
N VAL A 99 -11.53 -3.08 -8.81
CA VAL A 99 -12.47 -3.64 -7.82
C VAL A 99 -12.44 -5.17 -7.75
N GLY A 100 -12.33 -5.74 -6.55
CA GLY A 100 -12.56 -7.17 -6.35
C GLY A 100 -11.51 -8.07 -7.03
N ASN A 101 -10.28 -7.60 -7.18
CA ASN A 101 -9.18 -8.31 -7.85
C ASN A 101 -8.24 -8.97 -6.83
N ARG A 102 -7.33 -9.83 -7.29
CA ARG A 102 -6.22 -10.29 -6.44
C ARG A 102 -5.19 -9.17 -6.25
N TYR A 103 -4.66 -8.61 -7.33
CA TYR A 103 -3.83 -7.41 -7.30
C TYR A 103 -4.45 -6.33 -8.17
N SER A 104 -4.68 -5.12 -7.62
CA SER A 104 -5.16 -4.01 -8.47
C SER A 104 -4.06 -3.58 -9.43
N ILE A 105 -2.82 -3.48 -8.97
CA ILE A 105 -1.62 -3.40 -9.81
C ILE A 105 -0.47 -4.19 -9.18
N HIS A 106 0.18 -5.03 -9.97
CA HIS A 106 1.31 -5.86 -9.59
C HIS A 106 2.54 -5.48 -10.43
N PHE A 107 3.53 -4.87 -9.79
CA PHE A 107 4.80 -4.49 -10.40
C PHE A 107 5.90 -5.50 -10.09
N MET A 108 6.65 -5.85 -11.12
CA MET A 108 7.76 -6.80 -11.04
C MET A 108 8.90 -6.31 -11.95
N TYR A 109 10.02 -5.90 -11.36
CA TYR A 109 11.17 -5.32 -12.09
C TYR A 109 10.78 -4.10 -12.95
N ALA A 110 9.94 -3.23 -12.42
CA ALA A 110 9.27 -2.17 -13.16
C ALA A 110 9.58 -0.79 -12.53
N HIS A 111 10.68 -0.19 -12.98
CA HIS A 111 11.23 1.03 -12.40
C HIS A 111 10.58 2.31 -12.92
N ASN A 112 10.67 3.40 -12.15
CA ASN A 112 10.30 4.75 -12.57
C ASN A 112 8.86 4.87 -13.10
N ASN A 113 7.89 4.22 -12.46
CA ASN A 113 6.48 4.32 -12.82
C ASN A 113 5.76 5.38 -11.96
N ARG A 114 4.63 5.87 -12.45
CA ARG A 114 3.76 6.85 -11.77
C ARG A 114 2.38 6.23 -11.53
N ILE A 115 1.97 6.19 -10.28
CA ILE A 115 0.66 5.65 -9.86
C ILE A 115 -0.08 6.80 -9.18
N LYS A 116 -1.04 7.40 -9.88
CA LYS A 116 -1.65 8.67 -9.49
C LYS A 116 -3.18 8.60 -9.44
N ASP A 117 -3.77 9.09 -8.36
CA ASP A 117 -5.21 9.32 -8.22
C ASP A 117 -6.10 8.09 -8.54
N ASN A 118 -5.59 6.87 -8.34
CA ASN A 118 -6.36 5.65 -8.58
C ASN A 118 -7.22 5.29 -7.37
N TYR A 119 -8.32 4.58 -7.63
CA TYR A 119 -9.24 4.07 -6.61
C TYR A 119 -9.29 2.54 -6.64
N PHE A 120 -8.79 1.90 -5.58
CA PHE A 120 -8.72 0.46 -5.45
C PHE A 120 -9.54 -0.02 -4.25
N TYR A 121 -10.54 -0.87 -4.51
CA TYR A 121 -11.53 -1.29 -3.52
C TYR A 121 -11.74 -2.81 -3.52
N GLU A 122 -11.77 -3.43 -2.34
CA GLU A 122 -12.02 -4.88 -2.15
C GLU A 122 -11.04 -5.79 -2.91
N ASN A 123 -9.81 -5.36 -3.10
CA ASN A 123 -8.76 -6.17 -3.72
C ASN A 123 -7.97 -6.91 -2.65
N SER A 124 -7.54 -8.15 -2.87
CA SER A 124 -6.68 -8.85 -1.91
C SER A 124 -5.38 -8.08 -1.63
N VAL A 125 -4.88 -7.39 -2.65
CA VAL A 125 -3.80 -6.42 -2.57
C VAL A 125 -4.15 -5.22 -3.46
N GLY A 126 -4.01 -4.01 -2.93
CA GLY A 126 -4.14 -2.78 -3.72
C GLY A 126 -3.04 -2.68 -4.77
N VAL A 127 -1.85 -2.27 -4.35
CA VAL A 127 -0.65 -2.19 -5.20
C VAL A 127 0.46 -3.03 -4.59
N PHE A 128 1.18 -3.78 -5.41
CA PHE A 128 2.39 -4.49 -4.98
C PHE A 128 3.59 -4.07 -5.83
N LEU A 129 4.61 -3.52 -5.17
CA LEU A 129 5.90 -3.17 -5.77
C LEU A 129 6.91 -4.26 -5.46
N MET A 130 7.48 -4.89 -6.49
CA MET A 130 8.49 -5.94 -6.31
C MET A 130 9.72 -5.69 -7.18
N TYR A 131 10.91 -5.77 -6.58
CA TYR A 131 12.20 -5.66 -7.27
C TYR A 131 12.33 -4.40 -8.12
N SER A 132 11.74 -3.29 -7.66
CA SER A 132 11.54 -2.06 -8.45
C SER A 132 12.04 -0.84 -7.71
N GLU A 133 12.30 0.24 -8.45
CA GLU A 133 12.83 1.48 -7.86
C GLU A 133 12.16 2.71 -8.47
N GLU A 134 12.23 3.84 -7.76
CA GLU A 134 11.86 5.18 -8.27
C GLU A 134 10.37 5.32 -8.64
N THR A 135 9.51 4.49 -8.06
CA THR A 135 8.06 4.61 -8.24
C THR A 135 7.55 5.78 -7.41
N VAL A 136 6.71 6.62 -8.03
CA VAL A 136 5.98 7.67 -7.32
C VAL A 136 4.51 7.27 -7.28
N MET A 137 4.01 7.07 -6.07
CA MET A 137 2.62 6.73 -5.79
C MET A 137 1.99 7.90 -5.04
N THR A 138 1.06 8.60 -5.67
CA THR A 138 0.47 9.82 -5.12
C THR A 138 -1.04 9.94 -5.29
N GLY A 139 -1.73 10.43 -4.27
CA GLY A 139 -3.18 10.72 -4.34
C GLY A 139 -4.08 9.50 -4.47
N ASN A 140 -3.55 8.27 -4.34
CA ASN A 140 -4.35 7.06 -4.51
C ASN A 140 -5.16 6.78 -3.26
N THR A 141 -6.35 6.21 -3.46
CA THR A 141 -7.18 5.68 -2.38
C THR A 141 -7.28 4.18 -2.52
N ILE A 142 -6.82 3.45 -1.51
CA ILE A 142 -6.87 1.99 -1.46
C ILE A 142 -7.56 1.58 -0.17
N MET A 143 -8.61 0.78 -0.31
CA MET A 143 -9.41 0.40 0.85
C MET A 143 -10.05 -0.98 0.72
N HIS A 144 -10.45 -1.54 1.87
CA HIS A 144 -11.08 -2.86 1.96
C HIS A 144 -10.20 -4.00 1.42
N SER A 145 -8.88 -3.86 1.52
CA SER A 145 -7.95 -4.95 1.20
C SER A 145 -7.91 -5.94 2.35
N ASN A 146 -8.91 -6.83 2.37
CA ASN A 146 -9.10 -7.84 3.40
C ASN A 146 -8.94 -9.25 2.79
N GLY A 147 -8.43 -10.20 3.58
CA GLY A 147 -8.19 -11.58 3.14
C GLY A 147 -6.81 -12.11 3.50
N VAL A 148 -6.35 -13.15 2.82
CA VAL A 148 -5.10 -13.87 3.17
C VAL A 148 -3.85 -12.98 3.07
N SER A 149 -3.80 -12.08 2.09
CA SER A 149 -2.71 -11.08 1.98
C SER A 149 -3.10 -9.74 2.60
N GLY A 150 -4.31 -9.25 2.32
CA GLY A 150 -4.96 -8.18 3.07
C GLY A 150 -4.20 -6.85 3.19
N MET A 151 -3.48 -6.41 2.15
CA MET A 151 -2.63 -5.21 2.25
C MET A 151 -2.97 -4.15 1.19
N CYS A 152 -2.99 -2.86 1.58
CA CYS A 152 -3.19 -1.81 0.58
C CYS A 152 -1.96 -1.63 -0.32
N LEU A 153 -0.78 -1.50 0.28
CA LEU A 153 0.50 -1.38 -0.43
C LEU A 153 1.48 -2.44 0.07
N GLY A 154 1.95 -3.31 -0.83
CA GLY A 154 3.09 -4.18 -0.56
C GLY A 154 4.36 -3.68 -1.23
N MET A 155 5.47 -3.68 -0.49
CA MET A 155 6.80 -3.35 -1.01
C MET A 155 7.75 -4.49 -0.68
N LYS A 156 8.29 -5.14 -1.70
CA LYS A 156 9.29 -6.19 -1.55
C LYS A 156 10.53 -5.92 -2.38
N GLU A 157 11.66 -5.79 -1.70
CA GLU A 157 12.95 -5.50 -2.31
C GLU A 157 12.92 -4.28 -3.25
N THR A 158 12.39 -3.15 -2.76
CA THR A 158 12.19 -1.93 -3.57
C THR A 158 12.84 -0.70 -2.96
N SER A 159 13.31 0.26 -3.76
CA SER A 159 14.10 1.41 -3.28
C SER A 159 13.76 2.74 -3.97
N SER A 160 14.10 3.88 -3.35
CA SER A 160 13.85 5.22 -3.90
C SER A 160 12.39 5.53 -4.25
N ASN A 161 11.44 4.85 -3.62
CA ASN A 161 10.02 5.09 -3.87
C ASN A 161 9.52 6.31 -3.08
N GLN A 162 8.53 6.99 -3.65
CA GLN A 162 7.84 8.11 -3.01
C GLN A 162 6.36 7.77 -2.88
N ILE A 163 5.92 7.52 -1.65
CA ILE A 163 4.55 7.19 -1.28
C ILE A 163 3.97 8.43 -0.59
N LEU A 164 3.25 9.24 -1.36
CA LEU A 164 2.87 10.60 -0.98
C LEU A 164 1.35 10.79 -1.03
N HIS A 165 0.71 11.42 -0.04
CA HIS A 165 -0.71 11.81 -0.15
C HIS A 165 -1.70 10.68 -0.49
N ASN A 166 -1.38 9.43 -0.14
CA ASN A 166 -2.28 8.31 -0.37
C ASN A 166 -3.17 8.06 0.86
N ARG A 167 -4.29 7.39 0.63
CA ARG A 167 -5.22 6.97 1.66
C ARG A 167 -5.26 5.44 1.69
N PHE A 168 -4.81 4.86 2.79
CA PHE A 168 -4.80 3.42 3.05
C PHE A 168 -5.78 3.12 4.17
N ILE A 169 -6.98 2.65 3.82
CA ILE A 169 -8.12 2.64 4.75
C ILE A 169 -8.75 1.25 4.86
N TYR A 170 -9.05 0.80 6.08
CA TYR A 170 -9.93 -0.36 6.31
C TYR A 170 -9.41 -1.66 5.68
N SER A 171 -8.14 -1.98 5.95
CA SER A 171 -7.46 -3.17 5.42
C SER A 171 -6.74 -3.93 6.53
N ALA A 172 -6.33 -5.18 6.30
CA ALA A 172 -5.56 -5.91 7.32
C ALA A 172 -4.22 -5.21 7.58
N GLU A 173 -3.56 -4.73 6.52
CA GLU A 173 -2.34 -3.92 6.56
C GLU A 173 -2.48 -2.69 5.65
N GLY A 174 -2.08 -1.51 6.16
CA GLY A 174 -1.97 -0.32 5.32
C GLY A 174 -0.78 -0.43 4.37
N ILE A 175 0.43 -0.50 4.93
CA ILE A 175 1.67 -0.67 4.16
C ILE A 175 2.46 -1.86 4.69
N HIS A 176 2.78 -2.81 3.82
CA HIS A 176 3.66 -3.94 4.09
C HIS A 176 5.06 -3.67 3.55
N VAL A 177 6.07 -3.72 4.42
CA VAL A 177 7.47 -3.46 4.10
C VAL A 177 8.30 -4.73 4.27
N ASP A 178 8.78 -5.27 3.16
CA ASP A 178 9.68 -6.42 3.08
C ASP A 178 10.98 -6.03 2.36
N VAL A 179 12.10 -6.12 3.08
CA VAL A 179 13.47 -5.76 2.63
C VAL A 179 13.51 -4.50 1.73
N SER A 180 12.77 -3.45 2.10
CA SER A 180 12.61 -2.20 1.33
C SER A 180 12.94 -0.98 2.21
N PRO A 181 14.00 -0.18 1.92
CA PRO A 181 14.87 -0.23 0.75
C PRO A 181 15.77 -1.46 0.64
N PHE A 182 15.92 -1.97 -0.58
CA PHE A 182 16.83 -3.07 -0.87
C PHE A 182 18.24 -2.59 -1.22
N VAL A 183 18.33 -1.51 -2.00
CA VAL A 183 19.60 -0.96 -2.46
C VAL A 183 20.18 -0.07 -1.35
N PRO A 184 21.43 -0.32 -0.92
CA PRO A 184 22.06 0.48 0.13
C PRO A 184 22.05 1.98 -0.20
N PHE A 185 21.84 2.80 0.84
CA PHE A 185 21.78 4.27 0.78
C PHE A 185 20.62 4.89 -0.01
N LYS A 186 19.83 4.09 -0.74
CA LYS A 186 18.58 4.56 -1.35
C LYS A 186 17.47 4.55 -0.31
N ILE A 187 16.66 5.60 -0.28
CA ILE A 187 15.65 5.82 0.76
C ILE A 187 14.26 5.74 0.14
N ASN A 188 13.35 5.01 0.77
CA ASN A 188 11.92 5.15 0.48
C ASN A 188 11.33 6.26 1.36
N THR A 189 10.45 7.07 0.78
CA THR A 189 9.76 8.15 1.48
C THR A 189 8.27 7.83 1.58
N VAL A 190 7.74 7.90 2.80
CA VAL A 190 6.34 7.69 3.13
C VAL A 190 5.87 8.95 3.84
N MET A 191 5.18 9.83 3.11
CA MET A 191 4.84 11.15 3.61
C MET A 191 3.42 11.59 3.30
N TYR A 192 2.79 12.30 4.25
CA TYR A 192 1.46 12.88 4.06
C TYR A 192 0.37 11.86 3.70
N ASN A 193 0.55 10.59 4.07
CA ASN A 193 -0.47 9.57 3.84
C ASN A 193 -1.43 9.51 5.03
N GLU A 194 -2.69 9.21 4.74
CA GLU A 194 -3.69 8.79 5.73
C GLU A 194 -3.64 7.26 5.82
N ILE A 195 -3.36 6.74 7.01
CA ILE A 195 -3.31 5.30 7.29
C ILE A 195 -4.29 5.04 8.42
N ALA A 196 -5.45 4.49 8.08
CA ALA A 196 -6.59 4.48 9.00
C ALA A 196 -7.42 3.21 8.98
N PHE A 197 -8.01 2.89 10.14
CA PHE A 197 -8.90 1.73 10.29
C PHE A 197 -8.26 0.39 9.87
N CYS A 198 -6.93 0.30 9.88
CA CYS A 198 -6.22 -0.91 9.51
C CYS A 198 -5.94 -1.81 10.73
N GLY A 199 -5.81 -3.12 10.48
CA GLY A 199 -5.30 -4.06 11.47
C GLY A 199 -3.89 -3.70 11.93
N THR A 200 -3.03 -3.37 10.97
CA THR A 200 -1.72 -2.78 11.21
C THR A 200 -1.51 -1.63 10.23
N GLY A 201 -1.15 -0.44 10.71
CA GLY A 201 -0.92 0.72 9.85
C GLY A 201 0.27 0.50 8.91
N ILE A 202 1.46 0.30 9.46
CA ILE A 202 2.65 -0.16 8.72
C ILE A 202 3.21 -1.43 9.37
N PHE A 203 3.32 -2.50 8.58
CA PHE A 203 3.95 -3.75 9.00
C PHE A 203 5.35 -3.87 8.40
N PHE A 204 6.36 -4.03 9.26
CA PHE A 204 7.73 -4.33 8.86
C PHE A 204 8.00 -5.82 9.05
N HIS A 205 8.15 -6.56 7.94
CA HIS A 205 8.48 -7.99 7.96
C HIS A 205 9.92 -8.24 8.48
N THR A 206 10.82 -7.28 8.27
CA THR A 206 12.22 -7.36 8.70
C THR A 206 12.65 -6.11 9.46
N ASN A 207 13.87 -6.11 10.02
CA ASN A 207 14.47 -4.92 10.66
C ASN A 207 15.00 -3.91 9.64
N GLN A 208 14.22 -3.65 8.60
CA GLN A 208 14.66 -2.85 7.49
C GLN A 208 14.96 -1.42 7.93
N GLU A 209 16.08 -0.87 7.47
CA GLU A 209 16.47 0.52 7.66
C GLU A 209 16.33 1.33 6.38
N GLY A 210 16.40 2.65 6.47
CA GLY A 210 16.45 3.52 5.29
C GLY A 210 15.08 4.00 4.79
N ASN A 211 13.99 3.81 5.53
CA ASN A 211 12.72 4.49 5.26
C ASN A 211 12.65 5.84 6.00
N LEU A 212 12.05 6.84 5.34
CA LEU A 212 11.65 8.10 5.96
C LEU A 212 10.12 8.17 6.03
N CYS A 213 9.58 8.05 7.24
CA CYS A 213 8.17 8.16 7.55
C CYS A 213 7.91 9.53 8.20
N LYS A 214 7.28 10.45 7.46
CA LYS A 214 7.13 11.84 7.90
C LYS A 214 5.75 12.41 7.60
N HIS A 215 5.14 13.09 8.58
CA HIS A 215 3.84 13.75 8.42
C HIS A 215 2.71 12.84 7.92
N ASN A 216 2.71 11.57 8.32
CA ASN A 216 1.57 10.69 8.07
C ASN A 216 0.53 10.85 9.18
N TYR A 217 -0.74 10.63 8.82
CA TYR A 217 -1.88 10.66 9.71
C TYR A 217 -2.30 9.23 10.04
N PHE A 218 -1.89 8.76 11.23
CA PHE A 218 -2.27 7.45 11.74
C PHE A 218 -3.44 7.58 12.69
N HIS A 219 -4.58 6.95 12.38
CA HIS A 219 -5.73 6.96 13.28
C HIS A 219 -6.62 5.73 13.14
N ASN A 220 -7.24 5.34 14.24
CA ASN A 220 -8.17 4.22 14.33
C ASN A 220 -7.59 2.89 13.84
N ASN A 221 -6.26 2.77 13.78
CA ASN A 221 -5.62 1.48 13.53
C ASN A 221 -5.61 0.66 14.81
N LEU A 222 -5.70 -0.64 14.64
CA LEU A 222 -5.57 -1.61 15.72
C LEU A 222 -4.13 -1.59 16.29
N VAL A 223 -3.13 -1.53 15.40
CA VAL A 223 -1.72 -1.28 15.74
C VAL A 223 -1.18 -0.25 14.75
N GLN A 224 -0.56 0.84 15.23
CA GLN A 224 -0.03 1.87 14.31
C GLN A 224 1.10 1.32 13.44
N VAL A 225 2.08 0.68 14.08
CA VAL A 225 3.25 0.09 13.42
C VAL A 225 3.62 -1.20 14.13
N GLU A 226 3.88 -2.24 13.34
CA GLU A 226 4.33 -3.54 13.83
C GLU A 226 5.65 -3.91 13.17
N ALA A 227 6.52 -4.60 13.89
CA ALA A 227 7.77 -5.13 13.36
C ALA A 227 7.92 -6.58 13.79
N GLU A 228 7.89 -7.51 12.84
CA GLU A 228 8.08 -8.94 13.11
C GLU A 228 9.51 -9.24 13.59
N GLY A 229 10.47 -8.42 13.14
CA GLY A 229 11.84 -8.48 13.63
C GLY A 229 11.99 -8.02 15.09
N LYS A 230 12.94 -7.13 15.29
CA LYS A 230 13.26 -6.49 16.58
C LYS A 230 12.61 -5.12 16.70
N THR A 231 12.62 -4.33 15.62
CA THR A 231 12.24 -2.92 15.67
C THR A 231 12.03 -2.34 14.27
N ALA A 232 11.18 -1.31 14.17
CA ALA A 232 11.10 -0.39 13.02
C ALA A 232 11.87 0.94 13.29
N ASN A 233 12.52 1.07 14.45
CA ASN A 233 13.19 2.30 14.90
C ASN A 233 14.52 2.58 14.18
N LEU A 234 14.98 1.67 13.31
CA LEU A 234 16.10 1.92 12.39
C LEU A 234 15.70 2.83 11.23
N ASN A 235 14.40 3.12 11.08
CA ASN A 235 13.86 4.09 10.15
C ASN A 235 13.73 5.47 10.79
N ARG A 236 13.60 6.50 9.96
CA ARG A 236 13.42 7.87 10.41
C ARG A 236 11.93 8.18 10.54
N TRP A 237 11.51 8.45 11.76
CA TRP A 237 10.16 8.87 12.12
C TRP A 237 10.19 10.34 12.55
N GLN A 238 9.41 11.18 11.89
CA GLN A 238 9.38 12.62 12.18
C GLN A 238 8.01 13.22 11.90
N GLY A 239 7.42 13.90 12.88
CA GLY A 239 6.26 14.75 12.61
C GLY A 239 5.02 13.96 12.18
N ASN A 240 4.92 12.68 12.53
CA ASN A 240 3.71 11.90 12.28
C ASN A 240 2.68 12.19 13.38
N TYR A 241 1.40 12.12 13.03
CA TYR A 241 0.32 12.12 13.99
C TYR A 241 -0.06 10.68 14.30
N PHE A 242 -0.26 10.38 15.59
CA PHE A 242 -0.76 9.10 16.07
C PHE A 242 -1.93 9.38 17.02
N ASP A 243 -3.11 8.82 16.75
CA ASP A 243 -4.31 9.07 17.55
C ASP A 243 -4.24 8.48 18.97
N ASP A 244 -3.30 7.57 19.23
CA ASP A 244 -2.96 7.01 20.54
C ASP A 244 -1.83 7.78 21.26
N TYR A 245 -1.39 8.94 20.74
CA TYR A 245 -0.41 9.78 21.43
C TYR A 245 -1.02 10.43 22.69
N GLN A 246 -0.45 10.09 23.85
CA GLN A 246 -0.91 10.57 25.17
C GLN A 246 -0.03 11.70 25.76
N GLY A 247 0.70 12.43 24.91
CA GLY A 247 1.56 13.54 25.36
C GLY A 247 0.83 14.87 25.53
N PHE A 248 1.62 15.94 25.57
CA PHE A 248 1.15 17.32 25.75
C PHE A 248 1.89 18.25 24.78
N ASP A 249 1.27 19.37 24.49
CA ASP A 249 1.84 20.51 23.75
C ASP A 249 1.59 21.76 24.62
N LYS A 250 2.60 22.15 25.40
CA LYS A 250 2.46 23.26 26.37
C LYS A 250 2.77 24.62 25.76
N ASP A 251 3.62 24.68 24.74
CA ASP A 251 4.01 25.93 24.08
C ASP A 251 3.11 26.30 22.89
N GLY A 252 2.27 25.36 22.44
CA GLY A 252 1.21 25.58 21.47
C GLY A 252 1.70 25.56 20.02
N ASP A 253 2.83 24.90 19.74
CA ASP A 253 3.41 24.82 18.40
C ASP A 253 2.88 23.63 17.56
N ASN A 254 1.95 22.84 18.13
CA ASN A 254 1.36 21.61 17.59
C ASN A 254 2.36 20.45 17.42
N ILE A 255 3.52 20.52 18.05
CA ILE A 255 4.48 19.44 18.21
C ILE A 255 4.40 18.93 19.65
N GLY A 256 4.40 17.62 19.82
CA GLY A 256 4.39 17.02 21.15
C GLY A 256 5.68 17.31 21.92
N ASP A 257 5.56 17.84 23.14
CA ASP A 257 6.67 18.10 24.08
C ASP A 257 7.46 16.81 24.41
N ASN A 258 6.79 15.66 24.33
CA ASN A 258 7.36 14.35 24.59
C ASN A 258 7.39 13.49 23.31
N PRO A 259 8.42 12.66 23.10
CA PRO A 259 8.43 11.72 21.98
C PRO A 259 7.26 10.73 22.02
N TYR A 260 6.65 10.44 20.88
CA TYR A 260 5.81 9.27 20.73
C TYR A 260 6.72 8.04 20.71
N THR A 261 6.49 7.09 21.62
CA THR A 261 7.28 5.86 21.72
C THR A 261 6.36 4.66 21.75
N LEU A 262 6.43 3.82 20.71
CA LEU A 262 5.66 2.59 20.61
C LEU A 262 6.50 1.41 21.10
N TYR A 263 5.94 0.67 22.06
CA TYR A 263 6.51 -0.57 22.56
C TYR A 263 5.64 -1.76 22.15
N SER A 264 6.27 -2.84 21.73
CA SER A 264 5.62 -4.13 21.55
C SER A 264 5.89 -4.99 22.78
N TYR A 265 4.82 -5.36 23.46
CA TYR A 265 4.84 -6.35 24.51
C TYR A 265 4.77 -7.70 23.80
N VAL A 266 5.78 -8.55 24.01
CA VAL A 266 6.03 -9.77 23.22
C VAL A 266 4.88 -10.80 23.31
N GLU A 267 3.89 -10.55 24.16
CA GLU A 267 2.79 -11.47 24.49
C GLU A 267 1.42 -10.94 24.12
N HIS A 268 1.31 -10.27 22.98
CA HIS A 268 0.01 -10.18 22.35
C HIS A 268 -0.50 -11.61 22.07
N LEU A 269 -1.48 -12.08 22.84
CA LEU A 269 -2.10 -13.40 22.69
C LEU A 269 -2.49 -13.68 21.22
N TRP A 270 -2.80 -12.63 20.47
CA TRP A 270 -3.16 -12.71 19.06
C TRP A 270 -2.00 -12.95 18.08
N SER A 271 -0.75 -12.80 18.53
CA SER A 271 0.42 -13.27 17.78
C SER A 271 0.49 -14.80 17.76
N PHE A 272 -0.11 -15.46 18.76
CA PHE A 272 -0.21 -16.92 18.84
C PHE A 272 -1.50 -17.46 18.24
N ASP A 273 -2.59 -16.70 18.32
CA ASP A 273 -3.88 -17.07 17.74
C ASP A 273 -4.58 -15.85 17.10
N LYS A 274 -4.65 -15.84 15.77
CA LYS A 274 -5.29 -14.75 15.00
C LYS A 274 -6.76 -14.56 15.36
N ASP A 275 -7.45 -15.57 15.88
CA ASP A 275 -8.85 -15.48 16.29
C ASP A 275 -9.02 -14.63 17.54
N VAL A 276 -7.98 -14.44 18.35
CA VAL A 276 -7.99 -13.53 19.51
C VAL A 276 -8.10 -12.06 19.07
N LYS A 277 -7.67 -11.70 17.84
CA LYS A 277 -7.88 -10.35 17.29
C LYS A 277 -9.36 -9.97 17.20
N PHE A 278 -10.26 -10.96 17.10
CA PHE A 278 -11.71 -10.71 17.07
C PHE A 278 -12.21 -9.97 18.31
N PHE A 279 -11.59 -10.20 19.47
CA PHE A 279 -12.01 -9.60 20.74
C PHE A 279 -11.43 -8.21 20.98
N TYR A 280 -10.73 -7.62 20.00
CA TYR A 280 -10.11 -6.31 20.16
C TYR A 280 -11.14 -5.21 20.30
N GLY A 281 -10.93 -4.33 21.28
CA GLY A 281 -11.92 -3.34 21.73
C GLY A 281 -12.91 -3.87 22.78
N SER A 282 -12.84 -5.16 23.14
CA SER A 282 -13.59 -5.67 24.31
C SER A 282 -12.97 -5.14 25.62
N PRO A 283 -13.78 -4.96 26.69
CA PRO A 283 -13.28 -4.59 28.01
C PRO A 283 -12.20 -5.55 28.55
N LEU A 284 -12.23 -6.83 28.16
CA LEU A 284 -11.25 -7.83 28.59
C LEU A 284 -9.85 -7.52 28.06
N LEU A 285 -9.73 -7.25 26.75
CA LEU A 285 -8.41 -6.95 26.16
C LEU A 285 -7.86 -5.60 26.62
N LEU A 286 -8.72 -4.61 26.93
CA LEU A 286 -8.29 -3.36 27.56
C LEU A 286 -7.64 -3.60 28.93
N VAL A 287 -8.19 -4.51 29.74
CA VAL A 287 -7.63 -4.88 31.04
C VAL A 287 -6.30 -5.65 30.88
N LEU A 288 -6.21 -6.55 29.90
CA LEU A 288 -4.96 -7.26 29.58
C LEU A 288 -3.87 -6.30 29.11
N ASP A 289 -4.16 -5.38 28.18
CA ASP A 289 -3.19 -4.36 27.72
C ASP A 289 -2.70 -3.49 28.90
N PHE A 290 -3.60 -3.08 29.78
CA PHE A 290 -3.24 -2.35 31.00
C PHE A 290 -2.33 -3.17 31.94
N LEU A 291 -2.61 -4.45 32.14
CA LEU A 291 -1.79 -5.34 32.96
C LEU A 291 -0.41 -5.57 32.34
N GLU A 292 -0.32 -5.77 31.02
CA GLU A 292 0.96 -5.89 30.30
C GLU A 292 1.80 -4.62 30.42
N ARG A 293 1.18 -3.44 30.38
CA ARG A 293 1.89 -2.16 30.60
C ARG A 293 2.37 -1.99 32.03
N LEU A 294 1.61 -2.47 33.03
CA LEU A 294 1.95 -2.34 34.45
C LEU A 294 3.01 -3.35 34.92
N ALA A 295 2.90 -4.61 34.48
CA ALA A 295 3.72 -5.71 34.93
C ALA A 295 4.07 -6.65 33.76
N PRO A 296 4.89 -6.20 32.81
CA PRO A 296 5.22 -6.98 31.63
C PRO A 296 6.01 -8.24 32.01
N PHE A 297 5.59 -9.40 31.52
CA PHE A 297 6.24 -10.70 31.76
C PHE A 297 7.63 -10.81 31.08
N SER A 298 7.92 -9.94 30.11
CA SER A 298 9.20 -9.81 29.44
C SER A 298 9.53 -8.34 29.17
N GLN A 299 10.79 -8.00 28.91
CA GLN A 299 11.13 -6.61 28.56
C GLN A 299 10.46 -6.21 27.24
N PRO A 300 9.68 -5.11 27.22
CA PRO A 300 9.02 -4.66 26.00
C PRO A 300 10.05 -4.23 24.96
N LYS A 301 9.77 -4.56 23.70
CA LYS A 301 10.63 -4.19 22.57
C LYS A 301 10.24 -2.80 22.07
N LEU A 302 11.22 -1.91 21.91
CA LEU A 302 10.99 -0.62 21.26
C LEU A 302 10.70 -0.85 19.76
N VAL A 303 9.49 -0.54 19.31
CA VAL A 303 9.12 -0.65 17.89
C VAL A 303 9.57 0.60 17.15
N LEU A 304 9.17 1.79 17.62
CA LEU A 304 9.60 3.06 17.03
C LEU A 304 9.54 4.19 18.06
N ARG A 305 10.27 5.26 17.76
CA ARG A 305 10.16 6.54 18.45
C ARG A 305 10.16 7.69 17.45
N ASP A 306 9.09 8.48 17.45
CA ASP A 306 9.03 9.79 16.80
C ASP A 306 9.34 10.86 17.84
N LYS A 307 10.40 11.66 17.62
CA LYS A 307 10.86 12.67 18.58
C LYS A 307 10.01 13.94 18.59
N SER A 308 9.25 14.16 17.53
CA SER A 308 8.50 15.38 17.30
C SER A 308 7.14 15.02 16.71
N PRO A 309 6.29 14.23 17.39
CA PRO A 309 5.00 13.85 16.87
C PRO A 309 4.09 15.08 16.74
N ILE A 310 3.16 15.08 15.79
CA ILE A 310 2.13 16.11 15.71
C ILE A 310 1.13 15.88 16.86
N PHE A 311 0.80 16.92 17.61
CA PHE A 311 -0.09 16.81 18.77
C PHE A 311 -1.56 16.71 18.37
N LYS A 312 -2.03 17.55 17.44
CA LYS A 312 -3.38 17.53 16.90
C LYS A 312 -3.35 17.54 15.37
N TRP A 313 -4.14 16.66 14.78
CA TRP A 313 -4.41 16.72 13.36
C TRP A 313 -5.44 17.81 13.07
N ASP A 314 -5.14 18.67 12.09
CA ASP A 314 -6.03 19.73 11.61
C ASP A 314 -6.25 19.54 10.11
N ASP A 315 -7.49 19.31 9.72
CA ASP A 315 -7.89 19.13 8.32
C ASP A 315 -7.58 20.36 7.46
N GLU A 316 -7.49 21.57 8.04
CA GLU A 316 -7.03 22.75 7.31
C GLU A 316 -5.58 22.67 6.86
N TRP A 317 -4.73 21.98 7.62
CA TRP A 317 -3.31 21.82 7.32
C TRP A 317 -3.11 20.88 6.12
N ASP A 318 -3.84 19.77 6.09
CA ASP A 318 -3.84 18.83 4.96
C ASP A 318 -4.38 19.49 3.67
N ARG A 319 -5.43 20.32 3.77
CA ARG A 319 -5.92 21.13 2.64
C ARG A 319 -4.87 22.11 2.11
N LYS A 320 -4.18 22.85 3.00
CA LYS A 320 -3.15 23.84 2.62
C LYS A 320 -1.89 23.21 2.01
N ILE A 321 -1.54 21.98 2.39
CA ILE A 321 -0.41 21.26 1.77
C ILE A 321 -0.81 20.74 0.38
N LYS A 322 -2.01 20.18 0.22
CA LYS A 322 -2.52 19.73 -1.09
C LYS A 322 -2.63 20.86 -2.11
N GLU A 323 -2.89 22.09 -1.68
CA GLU A 323 -2.95 23.28 -2.55
C GLU A 323 -1.59 23.85 -2.98
N ARG A 324 -0.48 23.46 -2.31
CA ARG A 324 0.87 24.03 -2.53
C ARG A 324 1.79 23.17 -3.42
N LEU A 325 1.33 22.00 -3.86
CA LEU A 325 2.07 21.02 -4.67
C LEU A 325 1.41 20.83 -6.04
#